data_AF-A0A7Y0KL35-F1
#
_entry.id   AF-A0A7Y0KL35-F1
#
_cell.length_a   1.000
_cell.length_b   1.000
_cell.length_c   1.000
_cell.angle_alpha   90.00
_cell.angle_beta   90.00
_cell.angle_gamma   90.00
#
_symmetry.space_group_name_H-M   'P 1'
#
loop_
_entity.id
_entity.type
_entity.pdbx_description
1 polymer ?
#
loop_
_entity_poly.entity_id
_entity_poly.type
_entity_poly.pdbx_seq_one_letter_code
_entity_poly.pdbx_strand_id
1 'polypeptide(L)'
;MQSERTDARGVAGRREPDAGSRGGYAMWVAWIEAFRRGENRDTAGLPPIDGGMGSYVEARLLERLSGAFSERVRQWQTVLGAQIVAAPPTDDAAVSALLREAASGLEPLARVAGSPLLPRSMSLAMHDLLGQVRAGARDAVEESARRVREPEVEPRLPRVARRPANSPVPAQRTVGRNGRVADPSPGRSVTPAARPYGVPATPAPRTVR
;
A
#
# COMPACT_ATOMS: atom_id res chain seq x y z
N MET A 1 38.94 62.52 -24.92
CA MET A 1 37.72 62.16 -25.67
C MET A 1 37.22 60.84 -25.11
N GLN A 2 36.15 60.93 -24.34
CA GLN A 2 35.41 59.83 -23.74
C GLN A 2 34.29 59.44 -24.71
N SER A 3 34.17 58.15 -25.04
CA SER A 3 32.97 57.48 -25.57
C SER A 3 33.31 55.99 -25.63
N GLU A 4 32.48 55.03 -25.26
CA GLU A 4 31.30 54.97 -24.42
C GLU A 4 31.18 53.46 -24.12
N ARG A 5 31.10 53.07 -22.84
CA ARG A 5 30.70 51.72 -22.47
C ARG A 5 29.20 51.62 -22.67
N THR A 6 28.75 50.59 -23.38
CA THR A 6 27.40 50.06 -23.13
C THR A 6 27.42 48.54 -23.20
N ASP A 7 27.40 47.96 -22.00
CA ASP A 7 27.09 46.57 -21.71
C ASP A 7 25.79 46.12 -22.38
N ALA A 8 25.88 45.17 -23.32
CA ALA A 8 24.72 44.42 -23.79
C ALA A 8 24.45 43.25 -22.82
N ARG A 9 24.03 43.59 -21.61
CA ARG A 9 23.61 42.66 -20.57
C ARG A 9 22.15 42.26 -20.80
N GLY A 10 21.96 41.01 -21.19
CA GLY A 10 20.84 40.14 -20.81
C GLY A 10 19.42 40.70 -20.83
N VAL A 11 18.67 40.30 -21.86
CA VAL A 11 17.24 40.00 -21.69
C VAL A 11 17.00 38.62 -22.29
N ALA A 12 17.32 37.59 -21.50
CA ALA A 12 16.77 36.26 -21.73
C ALA A 12 15.26 36.40 -21.64
N GLY A 13 14.60 36.35 -22.81
CA GLY A 13 13.16 36.32 -22.92
C GLY A 13 12.63 35.25 -21.98
N ARG A 14 11.96 35.73 -20.94
CA ARG A 14 11.10 34.95 -20.05
C ARG A 14 10.14 34.19 -20.95
N ARG A 15 10.40 32.90 -21.21
CA ARG A 15 9.41 32.00 -21.78
C ARG A 15 8.24 31.99 -20.81
N GLU A 16 7.18 32.69 -21.17
CA GLU A 16 5.90 32.54 -20.51
C GLU A 16 5.53 31.05 -20.60
N PRO A 17 5.17 30.39 -19.49
CA PRO A 17 4.68 29.02 -19.56
C PRO A 17 3.33 29.04 -20.29
N ASP A 18 3.40 28.70 -21.58
CA ASP A 18 2.29 28.58 -22.51
C ASP A 18 1.12 27.81 -21.88
N ALA A 19 -0.10 28.21 -22.24
CA ALA A 19 -1.35 27.57 -21.83
C ALA A 19 -1.39 26.04 -22.09
N GLY A 20 -0.48 25.49 -22.91
CA GLY A 20 -0.26 24.06 -23.09
C GLY A 20 0.16 23.30 -21.82
N SER A 21 0.94 23.91 -20.92
CA SER A 21 1.39 23.25 -19.67
C SER A 21 0.24 23.00 -18.68
N ARG A 22 -0.82 23.82 -18.73
CA ARG A 22 -2.00 23.68 -17.86
C ARG A 22 -2.90 22.50 -18.30
N GLY A 23 -2.91 22.17 -19.59
CA GLY A 23 -3.62 20.99 -20.13
C GLY A 23 -2.93 19.67 -19.78
N GLY A 24 -1.60 19.64 -19.88
CA GLY A 24 -0.83 18.42 -19.62
C GLY A 24 -0.95 17.87 -18.20
N TYR A 25 -0.86 18.74 -17.20
CA TYR A 25 -1.06 18.36 -15.80
C TYR A 25 -2.47 17.79 -15.55
N ALA A 26 -3.52 18.43 -16.10
CA ALA A 26 -4.90 17.98 -15.91
C ALA A 26 -5.15 16.60 -16.52
N MET A 27 -4.58 16.32 -17.70
CA MET A 27 -4.65 14.99 -18.34
C MET A 27 -3.99 13.92 -17.48
N TRP A 28 -2.79 14.22 -16.96
CA TRP A 28 -2.09 13.32 -16.06
C TRP A 28 -2.87 13.05 -14.78
N VAL A 29 -3.45 14.07 -14.14
CA VAL A 29 -4.26 13.89 -12.94
C VAL A 29 -5.49 13.03 -13.22
N ALA A 30 -6.20 13.27 -14.32
CA ALA A 30 -7.35 12.47 -14.71
C ALA A 30 -6.98 11.00 -14.97
N TRP A 31 -5.83 10.76 -15.63
CA TRP A 31 -5.30 9.43 -15.84
C TRP A 31 -4.90 8.76 -14.52
N ILE A 32 -4.21 9.46 -13.62
CA ILE A 32 -3.79 8.94 -12.30
C ILE A 32 -5.02 8.52 -11.49
N GLU A 33 -6.08 9.32 -11.45
CA GLU A 33 -7.29 8.98 -10.71
C GLU A 33 -8.01 7.76 -11.31
N ALA A 34 -8.01 7.60 -12.64
CA ALA A 34 -8.51 6.39 -13.29
C ALA A 34 -7.66 5.17 -12.94
N PHE A 35 -6.34 5.33 -13.01
CA PHE A 35 -5.37 4.28 -12.67
C PHE A 35 -5.53 3.81 -11.23
N ARG A 36 -5.76 4.71 -10.26
CA ARG A 36 -6.04 4.38 -8.84
C ARG A 36 -7.29 3.52 -8.64
N ARG A 37 -8.33 3.77 -9.43
CA ARG A 37 -9.57 2.96 -9.46
C ARG A 37 -9.37 1.59 -10.12
N GLY A 38 -8.19 1.35 -10.68
CA GLY A 38 -7.86 0.12 -11.38
C GLY A 38 -8.26 0.10 -12.85
N GLU A 39 -8.59 1.25 -13.42
CA GLU A 39 -8.78 1.38 -14.86
C GLU A 39 -7.42 1.35 -15.55
N ASN A 40 -7.20 0.36 -16.40
CA ASN A 40 -5.95 0.20 -17.16
C ASN A 40 -6.00 1.06 -18.44
N ARG A 41 -6.06 2.38 -18.28
CA ARG A 41 -6.05 3.32 -19.41
C ARG A 41 -4.66 3.39 -20.05
N ASP A 42 -4.65 3.49 -21.38
CA ASP A 42 -3.42 3.76 -22.10
C ASP A 42 -2.84 5.13 -21.70
N THR A 43 -1.51 5.22 -21.68
CA THR A 43 -0.78 6.48 -21.52
C THR A 43 -0.65 7.24 -22.84
N ALA A 44 -1.08 6.66 -23.97
CA ALA A 44 -1.14 7.32 -25.26
C ALA A 44 -1.88 8.67 -25.15
N GLY A 45 -1.21 9.74 -25.59
CA GLY A 45 -1.73 11.11 -25.53
C GLY A 45 -1.38 11.89 -24.26
N LEU A 46 -0.76 11.27 -23.25
CA LEU A 46 -0.19 12.01 -22.13
C LEU A 46 1.13 12.70 -22.58
N PRO A 47 1.37 13.95 -22.15
CA PRO A 47 2.64 14.61 -22.42
C PRO A 47 3.76 14.02 -21.55
N PRO A 48 5.03 14.05 -22.00
CA PRO A 48 6.16 13.64 -21.18
C PRO A 48 6.32 14.55 -19.94
N ILE A 49 6.86 13.99 -18.86
CA ILE A 49 7.22 14.73 -17.63
C ILE A 49 8.74 14.99 -17.69
N ASP A 50 9.15 16.07 -18.36
CA ASP A 50 10.54 16.31 -18.79
C ASP A 50 11.15 17.67 -18.39
N GLY A 51 10.51 18.42 -17.49
CA GLY A 51 10.90 19.78 -17.11
C GLY A 51 9.96 20.85 -17.67
N GLY A 52 9.17 20.53 -18.71
CA GLY A 52 8.31 21.48 -19.41
C GLY A 52 7.12 22.03 -18.60
N MET A 53 6.72 21.38 -17.50
CA MET A 53 5.57 21.82 -16.70
C MET A 53 5.95 22.76 -15.54
N GLY A 54 7.26 22.92 -15.30
CA GLY A 54 7.80 23.64 -14.15
C GLY A 54 8.04 22.72 -12.96
N SER A 55 9.19 22.91 -12.31
CA SER A 55 9.74 21.98 -11.29
C SER A 55 8.77 21.64 -10.15
N TYR A 56 8.01 22.62 -9.67
CA TYR A 56 7.03 22.39 -8.59
C TYR A 56 5.85 21.52 -9.04
N VAL A 57 5.30 21.80 -10.24
CA VAL A 57 4.16 21.04 -10.78
C VAL A 57 4.57 19.59 -11.05
N GLU A 58 5.79 19.39 -11.55
CA GLU A 58 6.35 18.06 -11.79
C GLU A 58 6.58 17.30 -10.51
N ALA A 59 7.23 17.91 -9.50
CA ALA A 59 7.41 17.26 -8.21
C ALA A 59 6.07 16.80 -7.62
N ARG A 60 5.04 17.66 -7.70
CA ARG A 60 3.69 17.33 -7.24
C ARG A 60 3.03 16.22 -8.05
N LEU A 61 3.26 16.19 -9.36
CA LEU A 61 2.74 15.14 -10.24
C LEU A 61 3.41 13.79 -9.97
N LEU A 62 4.73 13.77 -9.82
CA LEU A 62 5.49 12.56 -9.49
C LEU A 62 5.11 12.02 -8.10
N GLU A 63 4.89 12.90 -7.12
CA GLU A 63 4.37 12.51 -5.80
C GLU A 63 3.02 11.81 -5.92
N ARG A 64 2.06 12.39 -6.66
CA ARG A 64 0.74 11.80 -6.90
C ARG A 64 0.82 10.45 -7.61
N LEU A 65 1.66 10.36 -8.64
CA LEU A 65 1.86 9.13 -9.39
C LEU A 65 2.47 8.03 -8.51
N SER A 66 3.47 8.36 -7.69
CA SER A 66 4.07 7.41 -6.74
C SER A 66 3.06 6.90 -5.72
N GLY A 67 2.21 7.79 -5.19
CA GLY A 67 1.11 7.41 -4.30
C GLY A 67 0.12 6.46 -4.96
N ALA A 68 -0.34 6.79 -6.17
CA ALA A 68 -1.26 5.95 -6.95
C ALA A 68 -0.67 4.58 -7.28
N PHE A 69 0.61 4.53 -7.64
CA PHE A 69 1.32 3.29 -7.92
C PHE A 69 1.40 2.39 -6.68
N SER A 70 1.77 2.98 -5.53
CA SER A 70 1.84 2.26 -4.26
C SER A 70 0.47 1.72 -3.82
N GLU A 71 -0.61 2.49 -4.02
CA GLU A 71 -1.97 2.02 -3.78
C GLU A 71 -2.34 0.83 -4.65
N ARG A 72 -2.01 0.88 -5.95
CA ARG A 72 -2.29 -0.23 -6.88
C ARG A 72 -1.51 -1.49 -6.56
N VAL A 73 -0.25 -1.36 -6.15
CA VAL A 73 0.54 -2.49 -5.63
C VAL A 73 -0.16 -3.10 -4.40
N ARG A 74 -0.60 -2.29 -3.43
CA ARG A 74 -1.30 -2.78 -2.24
C ARG A 74 -2.63 -3.46 -2.55
N GLN A 75 -3.40 -2.92 -3.49
CA GLN A 75 -4.64 -3.55 -3.96
C GLN A 75 -4.36 -4.93 -4.54
N TRP A 76 -3.35 -5.03 -5.42
CA TRP A 76 -2.93 -6.31 -6.00
C TRP A 76 -2.48 -7.31 -4.94
N GLN A 77 -1.65 -6.89 -3.97
CA GLN A 77 -1.20 -7.74 -2.87
C GLN A 77 -2.37 -8.26 -2.02
N THR A 78 -3.36 -7.40 -1.75
CA THR A 78 -4.58 -7.78 -1.03
C THR A 78 -5.37 -8.85 -1.78
N VAL A 79 -5.55 -8.69 -3.10
CA VAL A 79 -6.26 -9.66 -3.94
C VAL A 79 -5.51 -11.00 -3.96
N LEU A 80 -4.19 -10.98 -4.18
CA LEU A 80 -3.38 -12.20 -4.17
C LEU A 80 -3.45 -12.91 -2.81
N GLY A 81 -3.32 -12.17 -1.71
CA GLY A 81 -3.45 -12.73 -0.37
C GLY A 81 -4.81 -13.39 -0.13
N ALA A 82 -5.89 -12.76 -0.58
CA ALA A 82 -7.23 -13.34 -0.51
C ALA A 82 -7.37 -14.61 -1.35
N GLN A 83 -6.78 -14.65 -2.55
CA GLN A 83 -6.76 -15.86 -3.40
C GLN A 83 -6.00 -17.01 -2.71
N ILE A 84 -4.82 -16.74 -2.15
CA ILE A 84 -4.01 -17.72 -1.42
C ILE A 84 -4.79 -18.31 -0.25
N VAL A 85 -5.50 -17.48 0.52
CA VAL A 85 -6.30 -17.94 1.67
C VAL A 85 -7.53 -18.73 1.24
N ALA A 86 -8.23 -18.29 0.18
CA ALA A 86 -9.45 -18.93 -0.29
C ALA A 86 -9.19 -20.28 -0.98
N ALA A 87 -8.08 -20.40 -1.71
CA ALA A 87 -7.68 -21.60 -2.42
C ALA A 87 -6.15 -21.80 -2.32
N PRO A 88 -5.66 -22.31 -1.18
CA PRO A 88 -4.23 -22.57 -1.00
C PRO A 88 -3.71 -23.55 -2.06
N PRO A 89 -2.58 -23.24 -2.74
CA PRO A 89 -2.04 -24.13 -3.75
C PRO A 89 -1.52 -25.43 -3.13
N THR A 90 -2.00 -26.58 -3.61
CA THR A 90 -1.68 -27.90 -3.05
C THR A 90 -0.49 -28.60 -3.73
N ASP A 91 -0.16 -28.20 -4.96
CA ASP A 91 0.90 -28.79 -5.77
C ASP A 91 1.64 -27.73 -6.59
N ASP A 92 2.74 -28.15 -7.24
CA ASP A 92 3.62 -27.25 -7.99
C ASP A 92 2.96 -26.67 -9.25
N ALA A 93 1.96 -27.36 -9.82
CA ALA A 93 1.20 -26.86 -10.97
C ALA A 93 0.26 -25.72 -10.54
N ALA A 94 -0.40 -25.86 -9.39
CA ALA A 94 -1.22 -24.82 -8.77
C ALA A 94 -0.38 -23.59 -8.38
N VAL A 95 0.82 -23.79 -7.81
CA VAL A 95 1.78 -22.71 -7.54
C VAL A 95 2.12 -21.97 -8.83
N SER A 96 2.48 -22.69 -9.89
CA SER A 96 2.86 -22.10 -11.18
C SER A 96 1.70 -21.34 -11.84
N ALA A 97 0.48 -21.86 -11.74
CA ALA A 97 -0.72 -21.22 -12.26
C ALA A 97 -1.01 -19.91 -11.51
N LEU A 98 -0.97 -19.93 -10.17
CA LEU A 98 -1.21 -18.77 -9.33
C LEU A 98 -0.14 -17.68 -9.56
N LEU A 99 1.13 -18.05 -9.69
CA LEU A 99 2.20 -17.07 -9.98
C LEU A 99 2.05 -16.45 -11.38
N ARG A 100 1.57 -17.21 -12.37
CA ARG A 100 1.29 -16.67 -13.71
C ARG A 100 0.14 -15.67 -13.67
N GLU A 101 -0.94 -16.00 -12.95
CA GLU A 101 -2.07 -15.08 -12.74
C GLU A 101 -1.62 -13.81 -12.01
N ALA A 102 -0.88 -13.97 -10.91
CA ALA A 102 -0.32 -12.88 -10.13
C ALA A 102 0.55 -11.96 -11.00
N ALA A 103 1.42 -12.54 -11.84
CA ALA A 103 2.26 -11.78 -12.77
C ALA A 103 1.44 -10.99 -13.79
N SER A 104 0.34 -11.55 -14.31
CA SER A 104 -0.57 -10.85 -15.23
C SER A 104 -1.23 -9.64 -14.56
N GLY A 105 -1.56 -9.74 -13.27
CA GLY A 105 -2.12 -8.63 -12.49
C GLY A 105 -1.16 -7.45 -12.30
N LEU A 106 0.16 -7.69 -12.39
CA LEU A 106 1.20 -6.65 -12.32
C LEU A 106 1.55 -6.03 -13.68
N GLU A 107 1.07 -6.59 -14.78
CA GLU A 107 1.41 -6.14 -16.13
C GLU A 107 1.05 -4.65 -16.38
N PRO A 108 -0.11 -4.13 -15.92
CA PRO A 108 -0.41 -2.70 -16.02
C PRO A 108 0.57 -1.81 -15.25
N LEU A 109 1.02 -2.24 -14.07
CA LEU A 109 2.02 -1.52 -13.28
C LEU A 109 3.38 -1.52 -13.99
N ALA A 110 3.76 -2.65 -14.57
CA ALA A 110 5.00 -2.76 -15.33
C ALA A 110 4.99 -1.88 -16.58
N ARG A 111 3.85 -1.75 -17.27
CA ARG A 111 3.68 -0.85 -18.42
C ARG A 111 3.88 0.61 -18.04
N VAL A 112 3.33 1.03 -16.90
CA VAL A 112 3.53 2.40 -16.37
C VAL A 112 4.99 2.62 -16.01
N ALA A 113 5.62 1.68 -15.30
CA ALA A 113 7.04 1.76 -14.93
C ALA A 113 7.95 1.84 -16.17
N GLY A 114 7.61 1.15 -17.26
CA GLY A 114 8.34 1.19 -18.53
C GLY A 114 7.98 2.35 -19.46
N SER A 115 7.10 3.27 -19.04
CA SER A 115 6.64 4.36 -19.90
C SER A 115 7.76 5.36 -20.19
N PRO A 116 8.01 5.75 -21.46
CA PRO A 116 8.99 6.76 -21.81
C PRO A 116 8.57 8.18 -21.38
N LEU A 117 7.33 8.35 -20.92
CA LEU A 117 6.81 9.63 -20.45
C LEU A 117 7.25 9.97 -19.02
N LEU A 118 7.85 9.00 -18.31
CA LEU A 118 8.31 9.19 -16.94
C LEU A 118 9.80 9.53 -16.89
N PRO A 119 10.24 10.32 -15.89
CA PRO A 119 11.66 10.46 -15.60
C PRO A 119 12.30 9.11 -15.33
N ARG A 120 13.47 8.87 -15.93
CA ARG A 120 14.18 7.57 -15.85
C ARG A 120 14.40 7.09 -14.41
N SER A 121 14.74 8.00 -13.49
CA SER A 121 14.95 7.66 -12.08
C SER A 121 13.69 7.07 -11.43
N MET A 122 12.51 7.62 -11.76
CA MET A 122 11.24 7.14 -11.23
C MET A 122 10.84 5.80 -11.86
N SER A 123 11.04 5.65 -13.17
CA SER A 123 10.86 4.38 -13.87
C SER A 123 11.68 3.25 -13.22
N LEU A 124 12.97 3.50 -12.96
CA LEU A 124 13.85 2.54 -12.28
C LEU A 124 13.35 2.20 -10.87
N ALA A 125 13.01 3.20 -10.06
CA ALA A 125 12.48 2.97 -8.71
C ALA A 125 11.18 2.14 -8.71
N MET A 126 10.29 2.36 -9.68
CA MET A 126 9.08 1.56 -9.85
C MET A 126 9.39 0.11 -10.28
N HIS A 127 10.35 -0.08 -11.18
CA HIS A 127 10.80 -1.41 -11.58
C HIS A 127 11.41 -2.18 -10.40
N ASP A 128 12.23 -1.53 -9.59
CA ASP A 128 12.83 -2.12 -8.39
C ASP A 128 11.74 -2.54 -7.39
N LEU A 129 10.77 -1.66 -7.14
CA LEU A 129 9.60 -1.99 -6.29
C LEU A 129 8.82 -3.18 -6.85
N LEU A 130 8.56 -3.24 -8.16
CA LEU A 130 7.88 -4.38 -8.77
C LEU A 130 8.70 -5.68 -8.68
N GLY A 131 10.03 -5.59 -8.76
CA GLY A 131 10.92 -6.72 -8.52
C GLY A 131 10.76 -7.28 -7.11
N GLN A 132 10.78 -6.41 -6.10
CA GLN A 132 10.57 -6.79 -4.70
C GLN A 132 9.18 -7.39 -4.46
N VAL A 133 8.13 -6.79 -5.03
CA VAL A 133 6.75 -7.26 -4.91
C VAL A 133 6.58 -8.66 -5.52
N ARG A 134 7.19 -8.91 -6.69
CA ARG A 134 7.18 -10.24 -7.33
C ARG A 134 7.91 -11.29 -6.50
N ALA A 135 9.07 -10.94 -5.96
CA ALA A 135 9.83 -11.84 -5.08
C ALA A 135 9.00 -12.20 -3.83
N GLY A 136 8.45 -11.21 -3.13
CA GLY A 136 7.63 -11.46 -1.95
C GLY A 136 6.35 -12.24 -2.23
N ALA A 137 5.73 -12.04 -3.40
CA ALA A 137 4.58 -12.83 -3.82
C ALA A 137 4.95 -14.29 -4.10
N ARG A 138 6.11 -14.53 -4.72
CA ARG A 138 6.63 -15.88 -4.92
C ARG A 138 6.87 -16.59 -3.59
N ASP A 139 7.57 -15.93 -2.67
CA ASP A 139 7.84 -16.47 -1.34
C ASP A 139 6.54 -16.79 -0.59
N ALA A 140 5.52 -15.92 -0.67
CA ALA A 140 4.23 -16.12 -0.02
C ALA A 140 3.44 -17.32 -0.59
N VAL A 141 3.45 -17.48 -1.91
CA VAL A 141 2.78 -18.61 -2.58
C VAL A 141 3.50 -19.92 -2.27
N GLU A 142 4.83 -19.95 -2.34
CA GLU A 142 5.64 -21.12 -2.02
C GLU A 142 5.49 -21.51 -0.54
N GLU A 143 5.48 -20.52 0.37
CA GLU A 143 5.23 -20.73 1.79
C GLU A 143 3.83 -21.29 2.06
N SER A 144 2.80 -20.77 1.38
CA SER A 144 1.45 -21.30 1.51
C SER A 144 1.38 -22.75 1.05
N ALA A 145 1.99 -23.09 -0.09
CA ALA A 145 2.06 -24.46 -0.58
C ALA A 145 2.82 -25.40 0.36
N ARG A 146 3.87 -24.89 1.02
CA ARG A 146 4.61 -25.65 2.04
C ARG A 146 3.72 -25.98 3.23
N ARG A 147 2.98 -24.99 3.77
CA ARG A 147 2.06 -25.19 4.92
C ARG A 147 0.93 -26.18 4.63
N VAL A 148 0.49 -26.29 3.39
CA VAL A 148 -0.54 -27.26 2.98
C VAL A 148 0.02 -28.68 2.93
N ARG A 149 1.25 -28.85 2.43
CA ARG A 149 1.94 -30.14 2.31
C ARG A 149 2.43 -30.66 3.66
N GLU A 150 2.92 -29.76 4.49
CA GLU A 150 3.37 -30.01 5.86
C GLU A 150 2.39 -29.32 6.80
N PRO A 151 1.16 -29.85 6.96
CA PRO A 151 0.27 -29.33 7.99
C PRO A 151 1.01 -29.51 9.30
N GLU A 152 1.32 -28.39 9.94
CA GLU A 152 2.02 -28.36 11.22
C GLU A 152 1.22 -29.27 12.16
N VAL A 153 1.77 -30.47 12.43
CA VAL A 153 1.13 -31.44 13.31
C VAL A 153 1.28 -30.83 14.68
N GLU A 154 0.30 -30.02 15.06
CA GLU A 154 0.20 -29.44 16.38
C GLU A 154 0.46 -30.59 17.35
N PRO A 155 1.56 -30.56 18.13
CA PRO A 155 1.82 -31.63 19.08
C PRO A 155 0.64 -31.56 20.03
N ARG A 156 -0.28 -32.52 19.90
CA ARG A 156 -1.38 -32.73 20.83
C ARG A 156 -0.72 -32.94 22.19
N LEU A 157 -0.49 -31.86 22.91
CA LEU A 157 -0.18 -31.91 24.33
C LEU A 157 -1.32 -32.75 24.90
N PRO A 158 -1.03 -33.93 25.48
CA PRO A 158 -2.07 -34.78 26.03
C PRO A 158 -2.82 -33.89 27.00
N ARG A 159 -4.09 -33.64 26.67
CA ARG A 159 -5.00 -32.90 27.52
C ARG A 159 -5.07 -33.72 28.79
N VAL A 160 -4.24 -33.37 29.78
CA VAL A 160 -4.26 -33.96 31.11
C VAL A 160 -5.69 -33.72 31.56
N ALA A 161 -6.49 -34.78 31.49
CA ALA A 161 -7.82 -34.78 32.03
C ALA A 161 -7.67 -34.49 33.51
N ARG A 162 -7.79 -33.22 33.89
CA ARG A 162 -8.09 -32.84 35.27
C ARG A 162 -9.44 -33.47 35.55
N ARG A 163 -9.38 -34.68 36.09
CA ARG A 163 -10.47 -35.36 36.77
C ARG A 163 -11.10 -34.32 37.69
N PRO A 164 -12.36 -33.89 37.48
CA PRO A 164 -13.06 -33.15 38.51
C PRO A 164 -13.24 -34.11 39.68
N ALA A 165 -12.38 -33.98 40.69
CA ALA A 165 -12.68 -34.47 42.01
C ALA A 165 -13.78 -33.56 42.54
N ASN A 166 -15.05 -33.90 42.29
CA ASN A 166 -16.22 -33.52 43.08
C ASN A 166 -17.52 -34.03 42.45
N SER A 167 -17.88 -35.27 42.76
CA SER A 167 -19.24 -35.69 43.14
C SER A 167 -19.22 -37.19 43.48
N PRO A 168 -20.01 -37.70 44.46
CA PRO A 168 -21.19 -37.08 45.09
C PRO A 168 -21.25 -37.18 46.64
N VAL A 169 -21.99 -36.27 47.29
CA VAL A 169 -22.63 -36.55 48.60
C VAL A 169 -24.05 -35.94 48.57
N PRO A 170 -25.10 -36.68 48.98
CA PRO A 170 -26.50 -36.23 48.95
C PRO A 170 -26.94 -35.51 50.23
N ALA A 171 -28.11 -34.86 50.13
CA ALA A 171 -28.88 -34.13 51.16
C ALA A 171 -28.43 -32.67 51.36
N GLN A 172 -29.29 -31.65 51.38
CA GLN A 172 -30.64 -31.60 51.94
C GLN A 172 -31.61 -30.69 51.16
N ARG A 173 -32.88 -31.06 51.34
CA ARG A 173 -34.13 -30.41 51.00
C ARG A 173 -34.35 -29.19 51.91
N THR A 174 -34.47 -27.97 51.36
CA THR A 174 -35.22 -26.90 52.03
C THR A 174 -35.96 -26.02 51.02
N VAL A 175 -37.23 -25.84 51.34
CA VAL A 175 -38.29 -25.08 50.67
C VAL A 175 -38.11 -23.58 50.89
N GLY A 176 -38.41 -22.76 49.88
CA GLY A 176 -38.62 -21.31 50.00
C GLY A 176 -38.54 -20.65 48.62
N ARG A 177 -39.64 -20.44 47.88
CA ARG A 177 -40.74 -19.47 48.07
C ARG A 177 -40.29 -18.01 47.82
N ASN A 178 -40.90 -17.43 46.77
CA ASN A 178 -40.91 -16.01 46.36
C ASN A 178 -39.59 -15.51 45.75
N GLY A 179 -39.57 -14.71 44.69
CA GLY A 179 -40.58 -13.99 43.95
C GLY A 179 -39.86 -12.90 43.16
N ARG A 180 -40.36 -12.61 41.95
CA ARG A 180 -40.46 -11.28 41.30
C ARG A 180 -39.26 -10.32 41.45
N VAL A 181 -38.71 -9.86 40.33
CA VAL A 181 -38.79 -8.45 39.85
C VAL A 181 -37.76 -8.27 38.73
N ALA A 182 -38.26 -7.76 37.61
CA ALA A 182 -37.47 -7.21 36.52
C ALA A 182 -36.91 -5.83 36.92
N ASP A 183 -35.70 -5.53 36.49
CA ASP A 183 -35.31 -4.15 36.16
C ASP A 183 -34.20 -4.16 35.09
N PRO A 184 -34.42 -3.54 33.92
CA PRO A 184 -33.37 -3.12 33.02
C PRO A 184 -33.00 -1.66 33.29
N SER A 185 -31.73 -1.37 33.54
CA SER A 185 -31.26 0.02 33.53
C SER A 185 -29.97 0.22 32.73
N PRO A 186 -29.80 1.42 32.14
CA PRO A 186 -29.07 1.64 30.90
C PRO A 186 -27.78 2.46 31.10
N GLY A 187 -27.01 2.56 30.02
CA GLY A 187 -26.24 3.76 29.70
C GLY A 187 -24.99 4.05 30.55
N ARG A 188 -23.82 3.79 29.99
CA ARG A 188 -22.65 4.63 30.31
C ARG A 188 -21.75 4.82 29.10
N SER A 189 -21.90 5.99 28.50
CA SER A 189 -20.95 6.62 27.59
C SER A 189 -19.59 6.73 28.26
N VAL A 190 -18.54 6.26 27.59
CA VAL A 190 -17.15 6.57 27.94
C VAL A 190 -16.43 7.02 26.67
N THR A 191 -16.34 8.33 26.51
CA THR A 191 -15.22 9.00 25.81
C THR A 191 -14.25 9.41 26.91
N PRO A 192 -12.93 9.18 26.79
CA PRO A 192 -12.09 10.36 26.54
C PRO A 192 -10.73 10.12 25.83
N ALA A 193 -10.18 11.26 25.43
CA ALA A 193 -8.77 11.63 25.42
C ALA A 193 -7.96 11.44 24.12
N ALA A 194 -7.94 12.53 23.34
CA ALA A 194 -6.88 12.91 22.43
C ALA A 194 -5.51 12.94 23.13
N ARG A 195 -4.49 12.36 22.48
CA ARG A 195 -3.08 12.53 22.83
C ARG A 195 -2.47 13.66 22.00
N PRO A 196 -1.79 14.64 22.63
CA PRO A 196 -1.04 15.65 21.89
C PRO A 196 0.34 15.16 21.45
N TYR A 197 0.71 15.68 20.28
CA TYR A 197 1.99 15.73 19.58
C TYR A 197 3.28 15.50 20.39
N GLY A 198 4.07 14.52 19.94
CA GLY A 198 5.50 14.41 20.22
C GLY A 198 6.31 14.86 18.99
N VAL A 199 7.10 15.90 19.16
CA VAL A 199 8.06 16.42 18.17
C VAL A 199 9.35 15.59 18.24
N PRO A 200 9.85 14.98 17.15
CA PRO A 200 11.18 14.41 17.14
C PRO A 200 12.26 15.49 16.91
N ALA A 201 13.32 15.41 17.71
CA ALA A 201 14.48 16.27 17.67
C ALA A 201 15.34 16.07 16.40
N THR A 202 15.80 17.17 15.83
CA THR A 202 16.77 17.23 14.72
C THR A 202 18.19 16.93 15.22
N PRO A 203 18.92 15.94 14.67
CA PRO A 203 20.34 15.79 14.93
C PRO A 203 21.19 16.74 14.06
N ALA A 204 22.21 17.34 14.69
CA ALA A 204 23.17 18.26 14.08
C ALA A 204 24.15 17.56 13.11
N PRO A 205 24.69 18.28 12.10
CA PRO A 205 25.65 17.72 11.16
C PRO A 205 27.04 17.54 11.80
N ARG A 206 27.61 16.35 11.64
CA ARG A 206 29.02 16.06 11.92
C ARG A 206 29.89 16.62 10.79
N THR A 207 30.75 17.57 11.13
CA THR A 207 31.87 18.00 10.30
C THR A 207 32.90 16.86 10.23
N VAL A 208 33.08 16.26 9.05
CA VAL A 208 34.25 15.43 8.75
C VAL A 208 35.37 16.38 8.31
N ARG A 209 36.54 16.16 8.89
CA ARG A 209 37.75 16.96 8.72
C ARG A 209 38.65 16.33 7.67
#